data_AF-A0A7R7AFD5-F1
#
_entry.id   AF-A0A7R7AFD5-F1
#
_cell.length_a   1.000
_cell.length_b   1.000
_cell.length_c   1.000
_cell.angle_alpha   90.00
_cell.angle_beta   90.00
_cell.angle_gamma   90.00
#
_symmetry.space_group_name_H-M   'P 1'
#
loop_
_entity.id
_entity.type
_entity.pdbx_description
1 polymer ?
#
loop_
_entity_poly.entity_id
_entity_poly.type
_entity_poly.pdbx_seq_one_letter_code
_entity_poly.pdbx_strand_id
1 'polypeptide(L)'
;MGEKKRELKEACFIVAKATMWGRKPIDMDVIHSHANKLFEEALFQYNLVAELGGSISLVIRAVHYLGQVHAIPPMKDDIDWFSDSLRILLEIAVPNSDVQGQAREFLLDMQGGISSFIVE
;
A
#
# COMPACT_ATOMS: atom_id res chain seq x y z
N MET A 1 14.86 -7.18 -11.35
CA MET A 1 14.62 -6.00 -10.50
C MET A 1 14.02 -4.82 -11.27
N GLY A 2 14.53 -4.45 -12.46
CA GLY A 2 14.03 -3.29 -13.23
C GLY A 2 12.53 -3.35 -13.58
N GLU A 3 12.02 -4.52 -13.97
CA GLU A 3 10.60 -4.71 -14.30
C GLU A 3 9.68 -4.48 -13.09
N LYS A 4 10.00 -5.07 -11.93
CA LYS A 4 9.20 -4.91 -10.71
C LYS A 4 9.16 -3.47 -10.19
N LYS A 5 10.25 -2.72 -10.35
CA LYS A 5 10.24 -1.28 -10.04
C LYS A 5 9.30 -0.49 -10.95
N ARG A 6 9.21 -0.86 -12.23
CA ARG A 6 8.24 -0.27 -13.16
C ARG A 6 6.81 -0.61 -12.78
N GLU A 7 6.53 -1.87 -12.43
CA GLU A 7 5.20 -2.28 -11.92
C GLU A 7 4.82 -1.51 -10.64
N LEU A 8 5.75 -1.35 -9.69
CA LEU A 8 5.50 -0.58 -8.47
C LEU A 8 5.19 0.89 -8.77
N LYS A 9 5.93 1.49 -9.71
CA LYS A 9 5.68 2.86 -10.15
C LYS A 9 4.29 3.02 -10.78
N GLU A 10 3.87 2.04 -11.58
CA GLU A 10 2.53 2.02 -12.17
C GLU A 10 1.43 1.87 -11.11
N ALA A 11 1.61 0.99 -10.13
CA ALA A 11 0.69 0.84 -9.01
C ALA A 11 0.53 2.15 -8.22
N CYS A 12 1.64 2.84 -7.93
CA CYS A 12 1.62 4.14 -7.24
C CYS A 12 0.89 5.22 -8.06
N PHE A 13 1.04 5.19 -9.39
CA PHE A 13 0.30 6.10 -10.27
C PHE A 13 -1.20 5.85 -10.27
N ILE A 14 -1.63 4.59 -10.17
CA ILE A 14 -3.05 4.23 -10.03
C ILE A 14 -3.60 4.78 -8.71
N VAL A 15 -2.88 4.61 -7.60
CA VAL A 15 -3.26 5.17 -6.29
C VAL A 15 -3.36 6.69 -6.35
N ALA A 16 -2.34 7.36 -6.90
CA ALA A 16 -2.32 8.82 -7.03
C ALA A 16 -3.51 9.36 -7.83
N LYS A 17 -3.94 8.66 -8.89
CA LYS A 17 -5.17 9.04 -9.61
C LYS A 17 -6.42 8.86 -8.76
N ALA A 18 -6.50 7.76 -8.00
CA ALA A 18 -7.66 7.45 -7.19
C ALA A 18 -7.86 8.46 -6.05
N THR A 19 -6.78 8.84 -5.36
CA THR A 19 -6.83 9.82 -4.27
C THR A 19 -7.05 11.25 -4.77
N MET A 20 -6.64 11.56 -6.00
CA MET A 20 -6.80 12.89 -6.58
C MET A 20 -8.10 13.06 -7.37
N TRP A 21 -8.84 11.99 -7.69
CA TRP A 21 -10.02 12.07 -8.56
C TRP A 21 -11.02 13.15 -8.09
N GLY A 22 -11.49 14.00 -9.01
CA GLY A 22 -12.36 15.11 -8.65
C GLY A 22 -13.20 15.63 -9.81
N ARG A 23 -14.14 16.54 -9.51
CA ARG A 23 -15.04 17.13 -10.53
C ARG A 23 -14.35 18.10 -11.50
N LYS A 24 -13.16 18.59 -11.15
CA LYS A 24 -12.37 19.51 -12.00
C LYS A 24 -11.21 18.75 -12.62
N PRO A 25 -10.81 19.08 -13.87
CA PRO A 25 -9.58 18.57 -14.44
C PRO A 25 -8.40 18.90 -13.51
N ILE A 26 -7.60 17.89 -13.18
CA ILE A 26 -6.34 18.04 -12.47
C ILE A 26 -5.22 17.88 -13.48
N ASP A 27 -4.18 18.69 -13.32
CA ASP A 27 -2.99 18.62 -14.14
C ASP A 27 -2.32 17.24 -13.98
N MET A 28 -2.03 16.59 -15.10
CA MET A 28 -1.36 15.30 -15.14
C MET A 28 0.02 15.37 -14.49
N ASP A 29 0.71 16.50 -14.55
CA ASP A 29 2.03 16.68 -13.94
C ASP A 29 1.94 16.62 -12.41
N VAL A 30 0.84 17.09 -11.82
CA VAL A 30 0.59 16.98 -10.37
C VAL A 30 0.38 15.53 -9.97
N ILE A 31 -0.39 14.76 -10.76
CA ILE A 31 -0.60 13.33 -10.52
C ILE A 31 0.73 12.57 -10.63
N HIS A 32 1.55 12.88 -11.64
CA HIS A 32 2.87 12.27 -11.80
C HIS A 32 3.82 12.62 -10.65
N SER A 33 3.82 13.88 -10.19
CA SER A 33 4.62 14.31 -9.04
C SER A 33 4.22 13.55 -7.78
N HIS A 34 2.92 13.46 -7.49
CA HIS A 34 2.41 12.72 -6.33
C HIS A 34 2.73 11.21 -6.44
N ALA A 35 2.52 10.60 -7.60
CA ALA A 35 2.86 9.20 -7.83
C ALA A 35 4.35 8.88 -7.61
N ASN A 36 5.25 9.80 -7.95
CA ASN A 36 6.69 9.61 -7.68
C ASN A 36 6.98 9.62 -6.18
N LYS A 37 6.33 10.50 -5.39
CA LYS A 37 6.46 10.50 -3.93
C LYS A 37 5.95 9.18 -3.33
N LEU A 38 4.78 8.70 -3.76
CA LEU A 38 4.25 7.40 -3.34
C LEU A 38 5.20 6.24 -3.69
N PHE A 39 5.85 6.31 -4.86
CA PHE A 39 6.82 5.32 -5.29
C PHE A 39 8.09 5.33 -4.42
N GLU A 40 8.59 6.50 -4.04
CA GLU A 40 9.73 6.65 -3.13
C GLU A 40 9.41 6.05 -1.76
N GLU A 41 8.23 6.33 -1.20
CA GLU A 41 7.75 5.73 0.05
C GLU A 41 7.63 4.21 -0.06
N ALA A 42 7.03 3.70 -1.14
CA ALA A 42 6.88 2.26 -1.31
C ALA A 42 8.24 1.54 -1.48
N LEU A 43 9.23 2.19 -2.11
CA LEU A 43 10.59 1.67 -2.17
C LEU A 43 11.28 1.68 -0.81
N PHE A 44 11.07 2.74 -0.01
CA PHE A 44 11.58 2.80 1.35
C PHE A 44 11.03 1.64 2.18
N GLN A 45 9.71 1.43 2.17
CA GLN A 45 9.05 0.33 2.88
C GLN A 45 9.51 -1.04 2.37
N TYR A 46 9.72 -1.20 1.05
CA TYR A 46 10.29 -2.43 0.49
C TYR A 46 11.65 -2.77 1.10
N ASN A 47 12.55 -1.79 1.25
CA ASN A 47 13.86 -2.05 1.83
C ASN A 47 13.75 -2.56 3.27
N LEU A 48 12.80 -2.05 4.05
CA LEU A 48 12.56 -2.51 5.43
C LEU A 48 12.07 -3.96 5.47
N VAL A 49 11.07 -4.32 4.65
CA VAL A 49 10.52 -5.69 4.69
C VAL A 49 11.38 -6.71 3.97
N ALA A 50 12.25 -6.30 3.04
CA ALA A 50 13.14 -7.21 2.32
C ALA A 50 14.10 -7.93 3.29
N GLU A 51 14.54 -7.25 4.34
CA GLU A 51 15.38 -7.83 5.40
C GLU A 51 14.65 -8.93 6.19
N LEU A 52 13.33 -8.91 6.19
CA LEU A 52 12.45 -9.87 6.87
C LEU A 52 11.90 -10.96 5.93
N GLY A 53 12.40 -11.03 4.69
CA GLY A 53 11.93 -11.99 3.68
C GLY A 53 10.73 -11.51 2.85
N GLY A 54 10.30 -10.26 3.01
CA GLY A 54 9.32 -9.62 2.15
C GLY A 54 9.82 -9.45 0.71
N SER A 55 8.90 -9.41 -0.25
CA SER A 55 9.23 -9.25 -1.67
C SER A 55 8.66 -7.96 -2.25
N ILE A 56 9.27 -7.42 -3.30
CA ILE A 56 8.73 -6.26 -4.01
C ILE A 56 7.33 -6.54 -4.57
N SER A 57 7.06 -7.79 -4.95
CA SER A 57 5.73 -8.24 -5.40
C SER A 57 4.68 -8.14 -4.28
N LEU A 58 5.06 -8.37 -3.02
CA LEU A 58 4.17 -8.15 -1.88
C LEU A 58 3.81 -6.67 -1.75
N VAL A 59 4.81 -5.79 -1.81
CA VAL A 59 4.61 -4.34 -1.73
C VAL A 59 3.72 -3.84 -2.87
N ILE A 60 3.95 -4.30 -4.10
CA ILE A 60 3.10 -3.97 -5.26
C ILE A 60 1.63 -4.35 -4.98
N ARG A 61 1.38 -5.57 -4.47
CA ARG A 61 0.02 -6.01 -4.13
C ARG A 61 -0.60 -5.17 -3.00
N ALA A 62 0.18 -4.80 -1.99
CA ALA A 62 -0.28 -3.94 -0.90
C ALA A 62 -0.67 -2.54 -1.41
N VAL A 63 0.14 -1.95 -2.31
CA VAL A 63 -0.17 -0.66 -2.96
C VAL A 63 -1.45 -0.76 -3.79
N HIS A 64 -1.63 -1.84 -4.56
CA HIS A 64 -2.89 -2.08 -5.28
C HIS A 64 -4.08 -2.22 -4.34
N TYR A 65 -3.93 -2.95 -3.24
CA TYR A 65 -4.99 -3.10 -2.23
C TYR A 65 -5.37 -1.74 -1.64
N LEU A 66 -4.41 -0.88 -1.29
CA LEU A 66 -4.69 0.48 -0.83
C LEU A 66 -5.46 1.26 -1.89
N GLY A 67 -5.02 1.23 -3.14
CA GLY A 67 -5.68 1.92 -4.26
C GLY A 67 -7.13 1.46 -4.50
N GLN A 68 -7.42 0.19 -4.28
CA GLN A 68 -8.73 -0.39 -4.54
C GLN A 68 -9.69 -0.24 -3.36
N VAL A 69 -9.18 -0.36 -2.13
CA VAL A 69 -10.02 -0.51 -0.93
C VAL A 69 -10.09 0.76 -0.10
N HIS A 70 -8.99 1.53 -0.05
CA HIS A 70 -8.83 2.61 0.93
C HIS A 70 -8.62 3.99 0.29
N ALA A 71 -8.12 4.06 -0.94
CA ALA A 71 -7.90 5.33 -1.63
C ALA A 71 -9.23 6.01 -1.98
N ILE A 72 -9.44 7.19 -1.42
CA ILE A 72 -10.63 8.01 -1.69
C ILE A 72 -10.25 9.45 -2.07
N PRO A 73 -11.05 10.13 -2.92
CA PRO A 73 -10.79 11.49 -3.39
C PRO A 73 -10.43 12.56 -2.34
N PRO A 74 -10.97 12.55 -1.10
CA PRO A 74 -10.60 13.55 -0.11
C PRO A 74 -9.12 13.50 0.33
N MET A 75 -8.43 12.37 0.12
CA MET A 75 -7.03 12.17 0.51
C MET A 75 -6.06 13.01 -0.31
N LYS A 76 -6.38 13.31 -1.59
CA LYS A 76 -5.53 14.12 -2.47
C LYS A 76 -4.07 13.63 -2.47
N ASP A 77 -3.14 14.49 -2.03
CA ASP A 77 -1.70 14.28 -1.99
C ASP A 77 -1.17 13.88 -0.61
N ASP A 78 -2.03 13.33 0.25
CA ASP A 78 -1.68 12.85 1.59
C ASP A 78 -0.72 11.65 1.53
N ILE A 79 0.58 11.97 1.65
CA ILE A 79 1.66 10.98 1.68
C ILE A 79 1.71 10.23 3.01
N ASP A 80 1.33 10.89 4.11
CA ASP A 80 1.41 10.31 5.46
C ASP A 80 0.40 9.17 5.57
N TRP A 81 -0.84 9.37 5.09
CA TRP A 81 -1.84 8.31 4.99
C TRP A 81 -1.29 7.10 4.22
N PHE A 82 -0.64 7.32 3.07
CA PHE A 82 -0.13 6.23 2.26
C PHE A 82 1.00 5.48 2.98
N SER A 83 1.97 6.21 3.54
CA SER A 83 3.12 5.61 4.22
C SER A 83 2.69 4.80 5.44
N ASP A 84 1.84 5.38 6.29
CA ASP A 84 1.32 4.72 7.49
C ASP A 84 0.47 3.49 7.15
N SER A 85 -0.44 3.63 6.18
CA SER A 85 -1.31 2.52 5.76
C SER A 85 -0.52 1.37 5.13
N LEU A 86 0.45 1.70 4.25
CA LEU A 86 1.30 0.70 3.63
C LEU A 86 2.16 -0.03 4.67
N ARG A 87 2.72 0.71 5.63
CA ARG A 87 3.49 0.14 6.73
C ARG A 87 2.65 -0.83 7.55
N ILE A 88 1.45 -0.47 7.96
CA ILE A 88 0.56 -1.35 8.74
C ILE A 88 0.27 -2.65 7.98
N LEU A 89 -0.08 -2.57 6.69
CA LEU A 89 -0.33 -3.76 5.87
C LEU A 89 0.89 -4.68 5.78
N LEU A 90 2.07 -4.08 5.63
CA LEU A 90 3.32 -4.81 5.51
C LEU A 90 3.76 -5.44 6.84
N GLU A 91 3.57 -4.77 7.97
CA GLU A 91 3.83 -5.32 9.31
C GLU A 91 2.91 -6.50 9.63
N ILE A 92 1.66 -6.47 9.17
CA ILE A 92 0.74 -7.61 9.30
C ILE A 92 1.17 -8.77 8.40
N ALA A 93 1.57 -8.48 7.15
CA ALA A 93 1.93 -9.51 6.18
C ALA A 93 3.32 -10.13 6.41
N VAL A 94 4.27 -9.35 6.97
CA VAL A 94 5.64 -9.75 7.28
C VAL A 94 6.00 -9.23 8.68
N PRO A 95 5.53 -9.90 9.75
CA PRO A 95 5.76 -9.44 11.12
C PRO A 95 7.24 -9.44 11.50
N ASN A 96 7.71 -8.34 12.09
CA ASN A 96 9.07 -8.20 12.62
C ASN A 96 9.20 -8.60 14.10
N SER A 97 8.08 -8.78 14.80
CA SER A 97 8.05 -9.01 16.24
C SER A 97 6.92 -9.97 16.60
N ASP A 98 7.09 -10.64 17.74
CA ASP A 98 6.07 -11.54 18.25
C ASP A 98 4.80 -10.77 18.64
N VAL A 99 3.64 -11.30 18.26
CA VAL A 99 2.33 -10.68 18.50
C VAL A 99 1.58 -11.52 19.53
N GLN A 100 1.26 -10.91 20.67
CA GLN A 100 0.69 -11.60 21.84
C GLN A 100 -0.59 -10.91 22.35
N GLY A 101 -1.31 -11.61 23.24
CA GLY A 101 -2.51 -11.09 23.90
C GLY A 101 -3.61 -10.67 22.92
N GLN A 102 -4.25 -9.53 23.21
CA GLN A 102 -5.36 -9.00 22.40
C GLN A 102 -4.97 -8.72 20.94
N ALA A 103 -3.71 -8.35 20.68
CA ALA A 103 -3.25 -8.14 19.31
C ALA A 103 -3.25 -9.46 18.52
N ARG A 104 -2.88 -10.58 19.16
CA ARG A 104 -2.96 -11.92 18.55
C ARG A 104 -4.41 -12.32 18.29
N GLU A 105 -5.30 -12.06 19.25
CA GLU A 105 -6.74 -12.32 19.09
C GLU A 105 -7.31 -11.53 17.90
N PHE A 106 -6.95 -10.26 17.78
CA PHE A 106 -7.38 -9.44 16.64
C PHE A 106 -6.79 -9.90 15.29
N LEU A 107 -5.54 -10.38 15.25
CA LEU A 107 -4.99 -11.00 14.02
C LEU A 107 -5.81 -12.23 13.60
N LEU A 108 -6.31 -13.03 14.56
CA LEU A 108 -7.17 -14.16 14.26
C LEU A 108 -8.55 -13.73 13.77
N ASP A 109 -9.12 -12.65 14.34
CA ASP A 109 -10.37 -12.06 13.84
C ASP A 109 -10.20 -11.58 12.39
N MET A 110 -9.08 -10.90 12.08
CA MET A 110 -8.75 -10.48 10.72
C MET A 110 -8.59 -11.67 9.78
N GLN A 111 -7.87 -12.72 10.21
CA GLN A 111 -7.75 -13.95 9.42
C GLN A 111 -9.12 -14.55 9.11
N GLY A 112 -10.02 -14.63 10.10
CA GLY A 112 -11.38 -15.12 9.90
C GLY A 112 -12.16 -14.29 8.88
N GLY A 113 -12.10 -12.96 8.98
CA GLY A 113 -12.73 -12.06 8.01
C GLY A 113 -12.18 -12.25 6.60
N ILE A 114 -10.86 -12.30 6.45
CA ILE A 114 -10.17 -12.50 5.16
C ILE A 114 -10.56 -13.85 4.53
N SER A 115 -10.49 -14.94 5.29
CA SER A 115 -10.83 -16.29 4.81
C SER A 115 -12.30 -16.43 4.40
N SER A 116 -13.21 -15.62 4.96
CA SER A 116 -14.62 -15.61 4.56
C SER A 116 -14.89 -14.86 3.26
N PHE A 117 -13.98 -13.95 2.86
CA PHE A 117 -14.16 -13.05 1.72
C PHE A 117 -13.37 -13.51 0.48
N ILE A 118 -12.23 -14.17 0.69
CA ILE A 118 -11.40 -14.75 -0.38
C ILE A 118 -11.86 -16.19 -0.60
N VAL A 119 -12.89 -16.37 -1.42
CA VAL A 119 -13.31 -17.70 -1.91
C VAL A 119 -12.83 -17.81 -3.36
N GLU A 120 -12.02 -18.83 -3.66
CA GLU A 120 -11.64 -19.21 -5.03
C GLU A 120 -12.82 -19.83 -5.79
#